data_AF-U7NTR6-F1
#
_entry.id   AF-U7NTR6-F1
#
_cell.length_a   1.000
_cell.length_b   1.000
_cell.length_c   1.000
_cell.angle_alpha   90.00
_cell.angle_beta   90.00
_cell.angle_gamma   90.00
#
_symmetry.space_group_name_H-M   'P 1'
#
loop_
_entity.id
_entity.type
_entity.pdbx_description
1 polymer ?
#
loop_
_entity_poly.entity_id
_entity_poly.type
_entity_poly.pdbx_seq_one_letter_code
_entity_poly.pdbx_strand_id
1 'polypeptide(L)'
;MGSILGDFTRGLDWDHVPSPVLEGVRHHLAVDVFTDQHPQVLASKSLFSRERRRFAGVALDILYDHFLLRHWEQFSDWDKNTFIRTVYQELQSHQALMPDNMAVVTRRMVEHDWFGAYQDMDNIGYALDRVASRIRFANRFTGIIDEIRANESELEEHFLAFFPELQAFANRYPESSHQA
;
A
#
# COMPACT_ATOMS: atom_id res chain seq x y z
N MET A 1 -5.70 -12.42 1.39
CA MET A 1 -6.25 -12.21 2.76
C MET A 1 -5.22 -11.79 3.84
N GLY A 2 -4.21 -12.59 4.17
CA GLY A 2 -3.30 -12.31 5.31
C GLY A 2 -2.45 -11.05 5.19
N SER A 3 -2.05 -10.68 3.96
CA SER A 3 -1.30 -9.43 3.72
C SER A 3 -2.10 -8.19 4.14
N ILE A 4 -3.37 -8.09 3.73
CA ILE A 4 -4.25 -6.96 4.10
C ILE A 4 -4.60 -6.97 5.59
N LEU A 5 -4.67 -8.14 6.23
CA LEU A 5 -4.93 -8.23 7.68
C LEU A 5 -3.84 -7.54 8.52
N GLY A 6 -2.63 -7.40 7.99
CA GLY A 6 -1.54 -6.66 8.65
C GLY A 6 -1.87 -5.21 9.00
N ASP A 7 -2.73 -4.56 8.21
CA ASP A 7 -3.25 -3.22 8.49
C ASP A 7 -4.34 -3.17 9.57
N PHE A 8 -4.96 -4.32 9.88
CA PHE A 8 -6.12 -4.45 10.76
C PHE A 8 -5.82 -5.24 12.05
N THR A 9 -4.57 -5.23 12.49
CA THR A 9 -4.08 -6.04 13.62
C THR A 9 -4.64 -5.66 15.00
N ARG A 10 -5.20 -4.45 15.15
CA ARG A 10 -5.74 -3.98 16.42
C ARG A 10 -7.06 -4.66 16.76
N GLY A 11 -7.10 -5.31 17.93
CA GLY A 11 -8.31 -5.97 18.43
C GLY A 11 -8.54 -7.37 17.84
N LEU A 12 -7.56 -7.92 17.12
CA LEU A 12 -7.58 -9.31 16.69
C LEU A 12 -7.33 -10.26 17.85
N ASP A 13 -8.12 -11.34 17.88
CA ASP A 13 -7.84 -12.52 18.69
C ASP A 13 -6.88 -13.43 17.94
N TRP A 14 -5.59 -13.28 18.23
CA TRP A 14 -4.50 -13.98 17.57
C TRP A 14 -4.54 -15.50 17.72
N ASP A 15 -5.16 -16.01 18.80
CA ASP A 15 -5.22 -17.44 19.09
C ASP A 15 -6.14 -18.19 18.10
N HIS A 16 -7.03 -17.47 17.42
CA HIS A 16 -7.99 -18.01 16.48
C HIS A 16 -7.68 -17.68 15.01
N VAL A 17 -6.54 -17.02 14.74
CA VAL A 17 -6.13 -16.71 13.36
C VAL A 17 -5.48 -17.94 12.72
N PRO A 18 -5.98 -18.45 11.57
CA PRO A 18 -5.38 -19.61 10.91
C PRO A 18 -3.91 -19.37 10.53
N SER A 19 -3.08 -20.41 10.64
CA SER A 19 -1.63 -20.31 10.35
C SER A 19 -1.28 -19.68 8.99
N PRO A 20 -1.97 -20.00 7.88
CA PRO A 20 -1.68 -19.35 6.59
C PRO A 20 -1.98 -17.84 6.58
N VAL A 21 -2.93 -17.40 7.41
CA VAL A 21 -3.27 -15.97 7.55
C VAL A 21 -2.19 -15.26 8.37
N LEU A 22 -1.68 -15.90 9.43
CA LEU A 22 -0.55 -15.39 10.21
C LEU A 22 0.73 -15.25 9.37
N GLU A 23 1.00 -16.20 8.49
CA GLU A 23 2.12 -16.13 7.55
C GLU A 23 1.98 -14.92 6.61
N GLY A 24 0.78 -14.68 6.10
CA GLY A 24 0.50 -13.48 5.31
C GLY A 24 0.70 -12.17 6.08
N VAL A 25 0.34 -12.12 7.37
CA VAL A 25 0.60 -10.94 8.22
C VAL A 25 2.10 -10.73 8.42
N ARG A 26 2.85 -11.80 8.71
CA ARG A 26 4.31 -11.72 8.87
C ARG A 26 5.00 -11.27 7.60
N HIS A 27 4.55 -11.79 6.45
CA HIS A 27 5.05 -11.38 5.15
C HIS A 27 4.82 -9.88 4.91
N HIS A 28 3.62 -9.38 5.17
CA HIS A 28 3.31 -7.96 5.06
C HIS A 28 4.22 -7.10 5.95
N LEU A 29 4.35 -7.44 7.23
CA LEU A 29 5.24 -6.70 8.14
C LEU A 29 6.70 -6.71 7.67
N ALA A 30 7.18 -7.82 7.09
CA ALA A 30 8.52 -7.90 6.53
C ALA A 30 8.69 -6.99 5.31
N VAL A 31 7.68 -6.93 4.44
CA VAL A 31 7.62 -6.02 3.29
C VAL A 31 7.63 -4.56 3.75
N ASP A 32 6.86 -4.21 4.79
CA ASP A 32 6.83 -2.85 5.34
C ASP A 32 8.20 -2.44 5.89
N VAL A 33 8.83 -3.31 6.69
CA VAL A 33 10.15 -3.04 7.26
C VAL A 33 11.19 -2.86 6.15
N PHE A 34 11.17 -3.71 5.13
CA PHE A 34 12.06 -3.59 3.97
C PHE A 34 11.85 -2.24 3.25
N THR A 35 10.59 -1.91 2.97
CA THR A 35 10.19 -0.68 2.29
C THR A 35 10.61 0.57 3.07
N ASP A 36 10.31 0.61 4.37
CA ASP A 36 10.57 1.77 5.22
C ASP A 36 12.05 2.09 5.40
N GLN A 37 12.91 1.07 5.29
CA GLN A 37 14.37 1.19 5.41
C GLN A 37 15.06 1.36 4.06
N HIS A 38 14.36 1.19 2.95
CA HIS A 38 14.97 1.21 1.63
C HIS A 38 15.54 2.60 1.28
N PRO A 39 16.78 2.71 0.78
CA PRO A 39 17.41 4.00 0.48
C PRO A 39 16.57 4.90 -0.45
N GLN A 40 15.95 4.33 -1.48
CA GLN A 40 15.11 5.08 -2.42
C GLN A 40 13.80 5.59 -1.79
N VAL A 41 13.24 4.85 -0.83
CA VAL A 41 12.04 5.27 -0.08
C VAL A 41 12.40 6.38 0.89
N LEU A 42 13.55 6.27 1.56
CA LEU A 42 14.07 7.35 2.42
C LEU A 42 14.39 8.62 1.61
N ALA A 43 14.97 8.48 0.41
CA ALA A 43 15.20 9.59 -0.51
C ALA A 43 13.88 10.27 -0.90
N SER A 44 12.86 9.49 -1.28
CA SER A 44 11.52 10.00 -1.57
C SER A 44 10.88 10.74 -0.40
N LYS A 45 10.99 10.19 0.83
CA LYS A 45 10.50 10.87 2.05
C LYS A 45 11.21 12.21 2.27
N SER A 46 12.46 12.36 1.81
CA SER A 46 13.24 13.59 1.99
C SER A 46 12.78 14.75 1.11
N LEU A 47 12.16 14.46 -0.05
CA LEU A 47 11.63 15.44 -1.00
C LEU A 47 10.45 16.25 -0.44
N PHE A 48 9.68 15.65 0.48
CA PHE A 48 8.61 16.36 1.16
C PHE A 48 9.15 17.41 2.12
N SER A 49 8.43 18.53 2.22
CA SER A 49 8.75 19.63 3.12
C SER A 49 8.85 19.19 4.58
N ARG A 50 9.63 19.90 5.40
CA ARG A 50 9.78 19.56 6.83
C ARG A 50 8.43 19.49 7.57
N GLU A 51 7.46 20.31 7.17
CA GLU A 51 6.12 20.35 7.76
C GLU A 51 5.26 19.12 7.42
N ARG A 52 5.45 18.56 6.21
CA ARG A 52 4.68 17.43 5.69
C ARG A 52 5.40 16.10 5.75
N ARG A 53 6.73 16.08 5.95
CA ARG A 53 7.57 14.86 5.93
C ARG A 53 7.11 13.74 6.85
N ARG A 54 6.49 14.06 7.99
CA ARG A 54 5.91 13.04 8.89
C ARG A 54 4.74 12.25 8.27
N PHE A 55 4.15 12.76 7.19
CA PHE A 55 3.08 12.10 6.42
C PHE A 55 3.60 11.50 5.10
N ALA A 56 4.89 11.63 4.81
CA ALA A 56 5.47 11.18 3.55
C ALA A 56 5.27 9.67 3.35
N GLY A 57 5.37 8.84 4.40
CA GLY A 57 5.07 7.41 4.30
C GLY A 57 3.68 7.15 3.72
N VAL A 58 2.65 7.68 4.37
CA VAL A 58 1.24 7.56 3.91
C VAL A 58 1.04 8.10 2.49
N ALA A 59 1.75 9.18 2.14
CA ALA A 59 1.68 9.74 0.80
C ALA A 59 2.32 8.81 -0.25
N LEU A 60 3.47 8.23 0.08
CA LEU A 60 4.18 7.30 -0.78
C LEU A 60 3.44 5.98 -0.93
N ASP A 61 2.77 5.47 0.11
CA ASP A 61 1.97 4.24 0.00
C ASP A 61 0.94 4.34 -1.14
N ILE A 62 0.19 5.44 -1.17
CA ILE A 62 -0.83 5.68 -2.21
C ILE A 62 -0.18 6.05 -3.56
N LEU A 63 0.90 6.83 -3.55
CA LEU A 63 1.59 7.23 -4.79
C LEU A 63 2.29 6.05 -5.47
N TYR A 64 2.85 5.11 -4.70
CA TYR A 64 3.54 3.96 -5.26
C TYR A 64 2.55 2.95 -5.84
N ASP A 65 1.34 2.82 -5.27
CA ASP A 65 0.25 2.09 -5.94
C ASP A 65 -0.10 2.73 -7.29
N HIS A 66 -0.13 4.07 -7.39
CA HIS A 66 -0.32 4.77 -8.66
C HIS A 66 0.79 4.43 -9.66
N PHE A 67 2.06 4.54 -9.27
CA PHE A 67 3.17 4.22 -10.16
C PHE A 67 3.21 2.74 -10.56
N LEU A 68 2.88 1.82 -9.66
CA LEU A 68 2.75 0.41 -9.98
C LEU A 68 1.70 0.17 -11.07
N LEU A 69 0.53 0.81 -10.95
CA LEU A 69 -0.53 0.68 -11.95
C LEU A 69 -0.21 1.38 -13.28
N ARG A 70 0.58 2.46 -13.24
CA ARG A 70 1.09 3.16 -14.42
C ARG A 70 2.11 2.31 -15.18
N HIS A 71 3.03 1.67 -14.47
CA HIS A 71 4.14 0.88 -15.02
C HIS A 71 3.89 -0.63 -14.98
N TRP A 72 2.63 -1.05 -14.92
CA TRP A 72 2.25 -2.44 -14.66
C TRP A 72 2.92 -3.46 -15.59
N GLU A 73 2.96 -3.14 -16.89
CA GLU A 73 3.57 -4.00 -17.93
C GLU A 73 5.08 -4.21 -17.75
N GLN A 74 5.76 -3.35 -16.99
CA GLN A 74 7.18 -3.51 -16.66
C GLN A 74 7.40 -4.54 -15.56
N PHE A 75 6.44 -4.74 -14.67
CA PHE A 75 6.60 -5.52 -13.44
C PHE A 75 5.81 -6.83 -13.43
N SER A 76 4.81 -6.95 -14.31
CA SER A 76 3.95 -8.13 -14.38
C SER A 76 3.57 -8.47 -15.82
N ASP A 77 3.60 -9.76 -16.14
CA ASP A 77 3.06 -10.31 -17.39
C ASP A 77 1.53 -10.49 -17.36
N TRP A 78 0.89 -10.24 -16.22
CA TRP A 78 -0.56 -10.37 -16.07
C TRP A 78 -1.26 -9.12 -16.62
N ASP A 79 -2.46 -9.29 -17.20
CA ASP A 79 -3.31 -8.13 -17.50
C ASP A 79 -3.73 -7.43 -16.19
N LYS A 80 -3.44 -6.13 -16.11
CA LYS A 80 -3.75 -5.27 -14.95
C LYS A 80 -5.21 -5.37 -14.52
N ASN A 81 -6.14 -5.30 -15.48
CA ASN A 81 -7.57 -5.31 -15.18
C ASN A 81 -8.03 -6.70 -14.67
N THR A 82 -7.44 -7.76 -15.20
CA THR A 82 -7.67 -9.14 -14.74
C THR A 82 -7.14 -9.34 -13.33
N PHE A 83 -5.96 -8.80 -13.01
CA PHE A 83 -5.44 -8.82 -11.65
C PHE A 83 -6.37 -8.10 -10.67
N ILE A 84 -6.76 -6.85 -10.97
CA ILE A 84 -7.66 -6.05 -10.11
C ILE A 84 -8.98 -6.79 -9.87
N ARG A 85 -9.60 -7.34 -10.93
CA ARG A 85 -10.84 -8.11 -10.79
C ARG A 85 -10.66 -9.34 -9.90
N THR A 86 -9.55 -10.07 -10.06
CA THR A 86 -9.24 -11.24 -9.25
C THR A 86 -9.12 -10.85 -7.77
N VAL A 87 -8.40 -9.76 -7.46
CA VAL A 87 -8.27 -9.26 -6.08
C VAL A 87 -9.64 -8.88 -5.49
N TYR A 88 -10.47 -8.15 -6.24
CA TYR A 88 -11.81 -7.78 -5.77
C TYR A 88 -12.71 -9.00 -5.52
N GLN A 89 -12.63 -10.02 -6.38
CA GLN A 89 -13.36 -11.27 -6.19
C GLN A 89 -12.86 -12.03 -4.93
N GLU A 90 -11.55 -12.07 -4.69
CA GLU A 90 -11.00 -12.67 -3.46
C GLU A 90 -11.50 -11.93 -2.21
N LEU A 91 -11.47 -10.60 -2.22
CA LEU A 91 -11.94 -9.77 -1.12
C LEU A 91 -13.43 -9.99 -0.81
N GLN A 92 -14.27 -10.04 -1.85
CA GLN A 92 -15.70 -10.29 -1.69
C GLN A 92 -15.98 -11.70 -1.18
N SER A 93 -15.32 -12.72 -1.73
CA SER A 93 -15.55 -14.13 -1.36
C SER A 93 -15.13 -14.48 0.07
N HIS A 94 -14.13 -13.77 0.61
CA HIS A 94 -13.64 -13.99 1.98
C HIS A 94 -14.14 -12.94 2.98
N GLN A 95 -15.07 -12.07 2.60
CA GLN A 95 -15.52 -10.96 3.45
C GLN A 95 -16.06 -11.44 4.81
N ALA A 96 -16.73 -12.60 4.86
CA ALA A 96 -17.28 -13.17 6.09
C ALA A 96 -16.20 -13.62 7.10
N LEU A 97 -14.95 -13.76 6.66
CA LEU A 97 -13.81 -14.15 7.50
C LEU A 97 -13.02 -12.93 8.00
N MET A 98 -13.37 -11.73 7.56
CA MET A 98 -12.67 -10.50 7.92
C MET A 98 -13.21 -9.94 9.24
N PRO A 99 -12.35 -9.32 10.07
CA PRO A 99 -12.81 -8.43 11.13
C PRO A 99 -13.69 -7.31 10.58
N ASP A 100 -14.66 -6.82 11.37
CA ASP A 100 -15.66 -5.85 10.92
C ASP A 100 -15.05 -4.59 10.27
N ASN A 101 -13.97 -4.06 10.85
CA ASN A 101 -13.28 -2.88 10.31
C ASN A 101 -12.66 -3.15 8.93
N MET A 102 -12.01 -4.30 8.76
CA MET A 102 -11.46 -4.75 7.48
C MET A 102 -12.57 -4.96 6.46
N ALA A 103 -13.64 -5.66 6.84
CA ALA A 103 -14.79 -5.94 5.97
C ALA A 103 -15.45 -4.66 5.42
N VAL A 104 -15.54 -3.61 6.24
CA VAL A 104 -16.07 -2.30 5.82
C VAL A 104 -15.15 -1.60 4.83
N VAL A 105 -13.83 -1.62 5.07
CA VAL A 105 -12.85 -0.96 4.19
C VAL A 105 -12.76 -1.68 2.85
N THR A 106 -12.62 -3.01 2.84
CA THR A 106 -12.52 -3.80 1.62
C THR A 106 -13.79 -3.72 0.78
N ARG A 107 -14.97 -3.66 1.41
CA ARG A 107 -16.23 -3.41 0.69
C ARG A 107 -16.20 -2.10 -0.10
N ARG A 108 -15.83 -1.00 0.58
CA ARG A 108 -15.75 0.32 -0.04
C ARG A 108 -14.69 0.39 -1.13
N MET A 109 -13.58 -0.33 -0.94
CA MET A 109 -12.52 -0.44 -1.94
C MET A 109 -13.06 -1.03 -3.25
N VAL A 110 -13.84 -2.11 -3.14
CA VAL A 110 -14.46 -2.76 -4.30
C VAL A 110 -15.61 -1.93 -4.89
N GLU A 111 -16.50 -1.40 -4.04
CA GLU A 111 -17.65 -0.58 -4.47
C GLU A 111 -17.25 0.68 -5.24
N HIS A 112 -16.09 1.26 -4.93
CA HIS A 112 -15.62 2.51 -5.54
C HIS A 112 -14.39 2.32 -6.44
N ASP A 113 -14.06 1.07 -6.79
CA ASP A 113 -12.92 0.72 -7.64
C ASP A 113 -11.64 1.52 -7.33
N TRP A 114 -11.11 1.38 -6.11
CA TRP A 114 -9.95 2.18 -5.69
C TRP A 114 -8.73 1.96 -6.58
N PHE A 115 -8.44 0.72 -7.00
CA PHE A 115 -7.32 0.46 -7.91
C PHE A 115 -7.53 1.10 -9.29
N GLY A 116 -8.75 1.09 -9.83
CA GLY A 116 -9.05 1.84 -11.06
C GLY A 116 -8.86 3.35 -10.86
N ALA A 117 -9.36 3.89 -9.74
CA ALA A 117 -9.22 5.30 -9.42
C ALA A 117 -7.76 5.75 -9.30
N TYR A 118 -6.88 4.91 -8.74
CA TYR A 118 -5.47 5.21 -8.56
C TYR A 118 -4.67 5.32 -9.86
N GLN A 119 -5.25 5.07 -11.03
CA GLN A 119 -4.58 5.35 -12.31
C GLN A 119 -4.49 6.85 -12.63
N ASP A 120 -5.30 7.68 -11.96
CA ASP A 120 -5.37 9.12 -12.18
C ASP A 120 -4.74 9.88 -11.00
N MET A 121 -3.77 10.76 -11.28
CA MET A 121 -3.09 11.56 -10.28
C MET A 121 -4.03 12.53 -9.54
N ASP A 122 -5.12 13.00 -10.17
CA ASP A 122 -6.13 13.81 -9.47
C ASP A 122 -6.83 12.98 -8.37
N ASN A 123 -7.13 11.71 -8.65
CA ASN A 123 -7.72 10.79 -7.68
C ASN A 123 -6.78 10.46 -6.52
N ILE A 124 -5.46 10.44 -6.77
CA ILE A 124 -4.45 10.33 -5.71
C ILE A 124 -4.54 11.53 -4.76
N GLY A 125 -4.66 12.74 -5.29
CA GLY A 125 -4.89 13.94 -4.48
C GLY A 125 -6.15 13.85 -3.61
N TYR A 126 -7.28 13.45 -4.19
CA TYR A 126 -8.53 13.25 -3.45
C TYR A 126 -8.43 12.17 -2.37
N ALA A 127 -7.73 11.06 -2.65
CA ALA A 127 -7.51 9.99 -1.69
C ALA A 127 -6.69 10.48 -0.50
N LEU A 128 -5.59 11.21 -0.75
CA LEU A 128 -4.73 11.77 0.28
C LEU A 128 -5.45 12.78 1.17
N ASP A 129 -6.24 13.68 0.59
CA ASP A 129 -7.03 14.65 1.35
C ASP A 129 -8.12 13.96 2.19
N ARG A 130 -8.71 12.87 1.68
CA ARG A 130 -9.63 12.04 2.46
C ARG A 130 -8.92 11.39 3.65
N VAL A 131 -7.70 10.91 3.50
CA VAL A 131 -6.90 10.40 4.63
C VAL A 131 -6.61 11.53 5.62
N ALA A 132 -6.17 12.69 5.15
CA ALA A 132 -5.91 13.87 5.97
C ALA A 132 -7.13 14.29 6.82
N SER A 133 -8.33 14.25 6.24
CA SER A 133 -9.58 14.62 6.92
C SER A 133 -9.94 13.72 8.12
N ARG A 134 -9.40 12.50 8.17
CA ARG A 134 -9.64 11.54 9.26
C ARG A 134 -8.67 11.71 10.43
N ILE A 135 -7.61 12.50 10.26
CA ILE A 135 -6.62 12.77 11.30
C ILE A 135 -7.23 13.76 12.29
N ARG A 136 -7.41 13.31 13.54
CA ARG A 136 -8.12 14.07 14.59
C ARG A 136 -7.32 15.21 15.23
N PHE A 137 -6.05 15.36 14.88
CA PHE A 137 -5.18 16.42 15.40
C PHE A 137 -4.77 17.41 14.30
N ALA A 138 -4.42 18.63 14.72
CA ALA A 138 -3.99 19.69 13.80
C ALA A 138 -2.78 19.25 12.95
N ASN A 139 -2.92 19.31 11.63
CA ASN A 139 -1.91 18.84 10.70
C ASN A 139 -1.83 19.71 9.43
N ARG A 140 -0.86 19.39 8.57
CA ARG A 140 -0.60 20.06 7.29
C ARG A 140 -0.69 19.08 6.12
N PHE A 141 -1.38 17.95 6.29
CA PHE A 141 -1.37 16.88 5.29
C PHE A 141 -2.24 17.21 4.07
N THR A 142 -3.34 17.93 4.25
CA THR A 142 -4.17 18.40 3.13
C THR A 142 -3.36 19.18 2.10
N GLY A 143 -3.57 18.90 0.82
CA GLY A 143 -2.86 19.53 -0.29
C GLY A 143 -1.42 19.02 -0.48
N ILE A 144 -1.06 17.85 0.08
CA ILE A 144 0.27 17.25 -0.15
C ILE A 144 0.51 16.89 -1.62
N ILE A 145 -0.57 16.73 -2.40
CA ILE A 145 -0.50 16.45 -3.84
C ILE A 145 0.32 17.49 -4.62
N ASP A 146 0.35 18.73 -4.15
CA ASP A 146 1.16 19.79 -4.79
C ASP A 146 2.66 19.49 -4.66
N GLU A 147 3.11 18.92 -3.53
CA GLU A 147 4.51 18.50 -3.36
C GLU A 147 4.82 17.25 -4.19
N ILE A 148 3.85 16.33 -4.32
CA ILE A 148 4.00 15.16 -5.21
C ILE A 148 4.18 15.63 -6.65
N ARG A 149 3.31 16.50 -7.15
CA ARG A 149 3.40 17.03 -8.53
C ARG A 149 4.70 17.78 -8.79
N ALA A 150 5.15 18.57 -7.82
CA ALA A 150 6.39 19.31 -7.94
C ALA A 150 7.63 18.39 -8.05
N ASN A 151 7.55 17.17 -7.51
CA ASN A 151 8.65 16.21 -7.46
C ASN A 151 8.34 14.90 -8.21
N GLU A 152 7.31 14.87 -9.08
CA GLU A 152 6.76 13.62 -9.62
C GLU A 152 7.82 12.78 -10.32
N SER A 153 8.65 13.39 -11.16
CA SER A 153 9.70 12.70 -11.89
C SER A 153 10.73 12.04 -10.97
N GLU A 154 11.18 12.74 -9.92
CA GLU A 154 12.18 12.18 -8.99
C GLU A 154 11.57 11.08 -8.09
N LEU A 155 10.30 11.26 -7.69
CA LEU A 155 9.54 10.23 -6.96
C LEU A 155 9.33 8.97 -7.82
N GLU A 156 9.03 9.14 -9.11
CA GLU A 156 8.86 8.05 -10.07
C GLU A 156 10.18 7.31 -10.32
N GLU A 157 11.30 8.03 -10.47
CA GLU A 157 12.64 7.44 -10.60
C GLU A 157 13.02 6.59 -9.37
N HIS A 158 12.79 7.12 -8.16
CA HIS A 158 13.01 6.35 -6.93
C HIS A 158 12.15 5.09 -6.86
N PHE A 159 10.87 5.18 -7.28
CA PHE A 159 9.98 4.03 -7.34
C PHE A 159 10.48 2.97 -8.32
N LEU A 160 10.85 3.36 -9.54
CA LEU A 160 11.32 2.45 -10.59
C LEU A 160 12.64 1.74 -10.18
N ALA A 161 13.48 2.40 -9.39
CA ALA A 161 14.68 1.79 -8.81
C ALA A 161 14.34 0.83 -7.65
N PHE A 162 13.36 1.18 -6.82
CA PHE A 162 12.97 0.43 -5.62
C PHE A 162 12.16 -0.84 -5.92
N PHE A 163 11.12 -0.72 -6.76
CA PHE A 163 10.09 -1.76 -6.87
C PHE A 163 10.62 -3.14 -7.32
N PRO A 164 11.59 -3.25 -8.25
CA PRO A 164 12.21 -4.54 -8.57
C PRO A 164 12.86 -5.23 -7.38
N GLU A 165 13.51 -4.47 -6.49
CA GLU A 165 14.14 -5.00 -5.27
C GLU A 165 13.07 -5.49 -4.28
N LEU A 166 11.99 -4.74 -4.13
CA LEU A 166 10.83 -5.15 -3.33
C LEU A 166 10.20 -6.44 -3.86
N GLN A 167 9.95 -6.53 -5.17
CA GLN A 167 9.36 -7.72 -5.79
C GLN A 167 10.26 -8.95 -5.60
N ALA A 168 11.58 -8.78 -5.74
CA ALA A 168 12.54 -9.85 -5.46
C ALA A 168 12.56 -10.26 -3.97
N PHE A 169 12.45 -9.30 -3.05
CA PHE A 169 12.33 -9.58 -1.62
C PHE A 169 11.05 -10.36 -1.29
N ALA A 170 9.89 -9.89 -1.75
CA ALA A 170 8.60 -10.50 -1.50
C ALA A 170 8.49 -11.92 -2.07
N ASN A 171 9.04 -12.16 -3.27
CA ASN A 171 9.02 -13.49 -3.89
C ASN A 171 9.95 -14.51 -3.19
N ARG A 172 10.96 -14.06 -2.44
CA ARG A 172 11.85 -14.93 -1.66
C ARG A 172 11.30 -15.28 -0.27
N TYR A 173 10.25 -14.60 0.16
CA TYR A 173 9.57 -14.87 1.43
C TYR A 173 8.58 -16.03 1.19
N PRO A 174 8.95 -17.29 1.54
CA PRO A 174 9.13 -17.72 2.93
C PRO A 174 10.43 -18.52 3.21
N GLU A 175 11.37 -18.64 2.27
CA GLU A 175 12.51 -19.59 2.37
C GLU A 175 13.44 -19.33 3.58
N SER A 176 13.42 -18.12 4.14
CA SER A 176 14.25 -17.70 5.27
C SER A 176 13.57 -17.79 6.64
N SER A 177 12.26 -18.04 6.72
CA SER A 177 11.52 -18.04 8.00
C SER A 177 11.44 -19.41 8.69
N HIS A 178 12.03 -20.45 8.10
CA HIS A 178 12.13 -21.80 8.65
C HIS A 178 13.50 -22.14 9.26
N GLN A 179 14.39 -21.15 9.44
CA GLN A 179 15.68 -21.33 10.13
C GLN A 179 15.85 -20.30 11.25
N ALA A 180 15.16 -20.52 12.38
CA ALA A 180 15.53 -19.98 13.69
C ALA A 180 14.92 -20.85 14.79
#